data_AF-A0A9Q3K6X0-F1
#
_entry.id   AF-A0A9Q3K6X0-F1
#
_cell.length_a   1.000
_cell.length_b   1.000
_cell.length_c   1.000
_cell.angle_alpha   90.00
_cell.angle_beta   90.00
_cell.angle_gamma   90.00
#
_symmetry.space_group_name_H-M   'P 1'
#
loop_
_entity.id
_entity.type
_entity.pdbx_description
1 polymer ?
#
loop_
_entity_poly.entity_id
_entity_poly.type
_entity_poly.pdbx_seq_one_letter_code
_entity_poly.pdbx_strand_id
1 'polypeptide(L)' 'MAYIHGTATKMTVCIDNAQHPLIIDSGAHCSIVAREYPENHFPQWEKQLLPTKAKNLKSASGKMTSIGTIIKEIITPQEW' A
#
# COMPACT_ATOMS: atom_id res chain seq x y z
N MET A 1 6.34 -26.37 5.57
CA MET A 1 6.95 -25.03 5.50
C MET A 1 7.10 -24.70 4.02
N ALA A 2 6.15 -23.98 3.42
CA ALA A 2 6.25 -23.54 2.04
C ALA A 2 6.92 -22.16 2.04
N TYR A 3 8.16 -22.08 1.55
CA TYR A 3 8.85 -20.83 1.30
C TYR A 3 8.54 -20.41 -0.14
N ILE A 4 7.56 -19.52 -0.32
CA ILE A 4 7.36 -18.86 -1.62
C ILE A 4 8.30 -17.66 -1.62
N HIS A 5 9.50 -17.83 -2.18
CA HIS A 5 10.38 -16.72 -2.51
C HIS A 5 9.87 -16.11 -3.83
N GLY A 6 8.85 -15.28 -3.75
CA GLY A 6 8.45 -14.44 -4.86
C GLY A 6 9.47 -13.31 -5.03
N THR A 7 10.09 -13.19 -6.19
CA THR A 7 10.85 -11.99 -6.56
C THR A 7 9.89 -10.80 -6.53
N ALA A 8 9.93 -10.04 -5.44
CA ALA A 8 9.15 -8.83 -5.29
C ALA A 8 9.70 -7.77 -6.26
N THR A 9 8.99 -7.53 -7.36
CA THR A 9 9.34 -6.45 -8.30
C THR A 9 9.13 -5.12 -7.60
N LYS A 10 10.20 -4.37 -7.40
CA LYS A 10 10.14 -3.00 -6.88
C LYS A 10 9.98 -2.04 -8.06
N MET A 11 9.03 -1.13 -7.98
CA MET A 11 8.89 -0.05 -8.93
C MET A 11 8.77 1.29 -8.20
N THR A 12 9.20 2.36 -8.84
CA THR A 12 8.94 3.71 -8.36
C THR A 12 7.63 4.19 -8.96
N VAL A 13 6.72 4.69 -8.14
CA VAL A 13 5.46 5.32 -8.57
C VAL A 13 5.44 6.77 -8.15
N CYS A 14 4.60 7.59 -8.80
CA CYS A 14 4.34 8.94 -8.38
C CYS A 14 2.96 9.04 -7.71
N ILE A 15 2.93 9.63 -6.52
CA ILE A 15 1.72 9.93 -5.75
C ILE A 15 1.86 11.37 -5.25
N ASP A 16 0.85 12.21 -5.47
CA ASP A 16 0.87 13.64 -5.08
C ASP A 16 2.15 14.38 -5.54
N ASN A 17 2.63 14.11 -6.76
CA ASN A 17 3.87 14.65 -7.34
C ASN A 17 5.18 14.26 -6.63
N ALA A 18 5.14 13.30 -5.70
CA ALA A 18 6.31 12.73 -5.05
C ALA A 18 6.55 11.29 -5.52
N GLN A 19 7.83 10.88 -5.60
CA GLN A 19 8.21 9.53 -5.99
C GLN A 19 8.27 8.61 -4.77
N HIS A 20 7.68 7.42 -4.89
CA HIS A 20 7.61 6.44 -3.82
C HIS A 20 7.97 5.04 -4.32
N PRO A 21 8.78 4.28 -3.57
CA PRO A 21 9.00 2.87 -3.88
C PRO A 21 7.74 2.07 -3.53
N LEU A 22 7.31 1.22 -4.46
CA LEU A 22 6.19 0.29 -4.30
C LEU A 22 6.65 -1.12 -4.66
N ILE A 23 6.15 -2.11 -3.91
CA ILE A 23 6.30 -3.52 -4.25
C ILE A 23 5.09 -3.90 -5.10
N ILE A 24 5.36 -4.45 -6.29
CA ILE A 24 4.35 -5.06 -7.13
C ILE A 24 4.18 -6.51 -6.73
N ASP A 25 3.00 -6.77 -6.17
CA ASP A 25 2.52 -8.09 -5.81
C ASP A 25 1.25 -8.35 -6.61
N SER A 26 1.37 -9.12 -7.70
CA SER A 26 0.23 -9.49 -8.54
C SER A 26 -0.77 -10.40 -7.83
N GLY A 27 -0.40 -10.98 -6.69
CA GLY A 27 -1.31 -11.72 -5.82
C GLY A 27 -2.14 -10.83 -4.88
N ALA A 28 -1.79 -9.55 -4.75
CA ALA A 28 -2.51 -8.62 -3.89
C ALA A 28 -3.75 -8.04 -4.60
N HIS A 29 -4.91 -8.14 -3.94
CA HIS A 29 -6.15 -7.54 -4.46
C HIS A 29 -6.15 -6.00 -4.37
N CYS A 30 -5.37 -5.42 -3.46
CA CYS A 30 -5.27 -3.98 -3.26
C CYS A 30 -3.91 -3.61 -2.67
N SER A 31 -3.54 -2.34 -2.81
CA SER A 31 -2.35 -1.78 -2.17
C SER A 31 -2.54 -1.66 -0.66
N ILE A 32 -1.54 -2.11 0.09
CA ILE A 32 -1.51 -2.00 1.55
C ILE A 32 -0.26 -1.22 1.94
N VAL A 33 -0.44 -0.26 2.86
CA VAL A 33 0.66 0.52 3.44
C VAL A 33 0.57 0.46 4.96
N ALA A 34 1.72 0.53 5.62
CA ALA A 34 1.78 0.68 7.06
C ALA A 34 1.31 2.10 7.45
N ARG A 35 0.81 2.27 8.68
CA ARG A 35 0.24 3.55 9.15
C ARG A 35 1.26 4.69 9.10
N GLU A 36 2.52 4.37 9.31
CA GLU A 36 3.64 5.30 9.31
C GLU A 36 3.87 5.93 7.94
N TYR A 37 3.45 5.27 6.85
CA TYR A 37 3.62 5.80 5.50
C TYR A 37 2.77 7.07 5.24
N PRO A 38 1.44 7.07 5.38
CA PRO A 38 0.65 8.28 5.22
C PRO A 38 1.00 9.36 6.26
N GLU A 39 1.42 8.99 7.48
CA GLU A 39 1.88 9.95 8.49
C GLU A 39 3.08 10.78 8.03
N ASN A 40 4.01 10.15 7.31
CA ASN A 40 5.25 10.79 6.84
C ASN A 40 5.11 11.44 5.46
N HIS A 41 4.14 11.03 4.64
CA HIS A 41 4.06 11.43 3.24
C HIS A 41 2.80 12.21 2.85
N PHE A 42 1.69 12.07 3.58
CA PHE A 42 0.42 12.70 3.24
C PHE A 42 -0.05 13.64 4.35
N PRO A 43 0.08 14.97 4.18
CA PRO A 43 -0.45 15.93 5.12
C PRO A 43 -1.96 15.72 5.34
N GLN A 44 -2.39 15.74 6.59
CA GLN A 44 -3.81 15.56 6.96
C GLN A 44 -4.43 14.25 6.49
N TRP A 45 -3.66 13.16 6.37
CA TRP A 45 -4.14 11.85 5.94
C TRP A 45 -5.35 11.35 6.71
N GLU A 46 -5.43 11.66 8.02
CA GLU A 46 -6.54 11.28 8.89
C GLU A 46 -7.89 11.82 8.40
N LYS A 47 -7.90 13.03 7.82
CA LYS A 47 -9.12 13.64 7.25
C LYS A 47 -9.54 13.00 5.93
N GLN A 48 -8.63 12.30 5.27
CA GLN A 48 -8.88 11.59 4.00
C GLN A 48 -9.24 10.12 4.25
N LEU A 49 -9.23 9.67 5.51
CA LEU A 49 -9.47 8.29 5.89
C LEU A 49 -10.94 7.92 5.72
N LEU A 50 -11.21 7.04 4.77
CA LEU A 50 -12.54 6.46 4.58
C LEU A 50 -12.71 5.20 5.44
N PRO A 51 -13.90 4.95 5.99
CA PRO A 51 -14.17 3.75 6.76
C PRO A 51 -14.04 2.51 5.87
N THR A 52 -13.26 1.53 6.34
CA THR A 52 -13.09 0.24 5.67
C THR A 52 -14.05 -0.80 6.24
N LYS A 53 -14.60 -1.65 5.36
CA LYS A 53 -15.37 -2.83 5.78
C LYS A 53 -14.46 -3.99 6.22
N ALA A 54 -13.19 -3.99 5.80
CA ALA A 54 -12.25 -5.08 6.05
C ALA A 54 -11.49 -4.86 7.38
N LYS A 55 -12.11 -5.20 8.51
CA LYS A 55 -11.47 -4.99 9.83
C LYS A 55 -10.26 -5.89 10.10
N ASN A 56 -10.23 -7.10 9.53
CA ASN A 56 -9.20 -8.10 9.82
C ASN A 56 -8.65 -8.70 8.53
N LEU A 57 -7.43 -8.32 8.17
CA LEU A 57 -6.68 -8.89 7.06
C LEU A 57 -5.77 -10.01 7.59
N LYS A 58 -5.62 -11.09 6.82
CA LYS A 58 -4.69 -12.18 7.14
C LYS A 58 -3.30 -11.78 6.63
N SER A 59 -2.31 -11.79 7.51
CA SER A 59 -0.89 -11.63 7.19
C SER A 59 -0.14 -12.92 7.52
N ALA A 60 0.98 -13.15 6.84
CA ALA A 60 1.89 -14.26 7.17
C ALA A 60 2.41 -14.18 8.62
N SER A 61 2.49 -12.98 9.20
CA SER A 61 2.93 -12.74 10.58
C SER A 61 1.80 -12.69 11.61
N GLY A 62 0.53 -12.83 11.20
CA GLY A 62 -0.62 -12.78 12.11
C GLY A 62 -1.82 -12.00 11.55
N LYS A 63 -2.51 -11.26 12.42
CA LYS A 63 -3.66 -10.42 12.05
C LYS A 63 -3.21 -8.99 11.82
N MET A 64 -3.60 -8.41 10.69
CA MET A 64 -3.50 -6.97 10.46
C MET A 64 -4.87 -6.33 10.62
N THR A 65 -4.92 -5.24 11.38
CA THR A 65 -6.15 -4.45 11.54
C THR A 65 -6.11 -3.27 10.57
N SER A 66 -7.11 -3.22 9.67
CA SER A 66 -7.24 -2.07 8.77
C SER A 66 -7.84 -0.90 9.53
N ILE A 67 -7.20 0.26 9.45
CA ILE A 67 -7.68 1.51 10.05
C ILE A 67 -8.64 2.26 9.12
N GLY A 68 -8.53 2.05 7.81
CA GLY A 68 -9.33 2.72 6.80
C GLY A 68 -8.70 2.63 5.42
N THR A 69 -9.25 3.40 4.48
CA THR A 69 -8.76 3.49 3.10
C THR A 69 -8.52 4.94 2.74
N ILE A 70 -7.42 5.22 2.07
CA ILE A 70 -7.14 6.52 1.45
C ILE A 70 -7.14 6.29 -0.05
N ILE A 71 -7.82 7.17 -0.78
CA ILE A 71 -7.85 7.13 -2.25
C ILE A 71 -6.76 8.07 -2.75
N LYS A 72 -5.82 7.53 -3.53
CA LYS A 72 -4.72 8.25 -4.17
C LYS A 72 -4.61 7.82 -5.62
N GLU A 73 -4.32 8.78 -6.49
CA GLU A 73 -3.89 8.48 -7.85
C GLU A 73 -2.45 7.97 -7.80
N ILE A 74 -2.20 6.81 -8.39
CA ILE A 74 -0.87 6.22 -8.51
C ILE A 74 -0.49 6.27 -9.97
N ILE A 75 0.52 7.07 -10.29
CA ILE A 75 1.07 7.17 -11.64
C ILE A 75 2.29 6.25 -11.70
N THR A 76 2.20 5.20 -12.50
CA THR A 76 3.35 4.37 -12.82
C THR A 76 4.14 5.04 -13.95
N PRO A 77 5.49 5.06 -13.89
CA PRO A 77 6.28 5.43 -15.06
C PRO A 77 5.96 4.38 -16.13
N GLN A 78 5.23 4.76 -17.17
CA GLN A 78 5.18 3.96 -18.39
C GLN A 78 6.61 3.87 -18.92
N GLU A 79 7.00 2.70 -19.42
CA GLU A 79 8.24 2.54 -20.16
C GLU A 79 8.28 3.64 -21.25
N TRP A 80 9.32 4.48 -21.21
CA TRP A 80 9.60 5.47 -22.24
C TRP A 80 10.09 4.78 -23.49
#